data_AF-A0A9X0C819-F1
#
_entry.id   AF-A0A9X0C819-F1
#
_cell.length_a   1.000
_cell.length_b   1.000
_cell.length_c   1.000
_cell.angle_alpha   90.00
_cell.angle_beta   90.00
_cell.angle_gamma   90.00
#
_symmetry.space_group_name_H-M   'P 1'
#
loop_
_entity.id
_entity.type
_entity.pdbx_description
1 polymer ?
#
loop_
_entity_poly.entity_id
_entity_poly.type
_entity_poly.pdbx_seq_one_letter_code
_entity_poly.pdbx_strand_id
1 'polypeptide(L)'
;MREDYAQNDPGHFQSSHLLQNQPSVASEHPPAYGAWSDDGTDEYSRWDPRGWSLKSKIFLAIGVVVVIVAVVVGAVLGVRANRYPDYSKVNYSLKDNYSGSSFFDNFEYFTGADPTNGFVQYIDRSASEWLNLTYATDTSAVLKVDTKYKGSEAANGRQSVRVTSNNTYADGLFIFDVIHTPYGCGTWPALWLTDPSNWPEHGEIDIVEATNAGTFGTQSTLHTSKGCSMSVKRKESGSVANEDCYYEANGYTGCGVKGTESTYGPEFNSKGGGVYAMELRDAGIRVWQWVRSKIPADITSGSPDPSTWGQAFADFPSTDCDIGSHFKNQSIIINISLCGDWAGANKYYKKQSSCPSSCKAFVRDNATSFDTAYWEFGGFKVYQAS
;
A
#
# COMPACT_ATOMS: atom_id res chain seq x y z
N MET A 1 10.07 -58.66 28.75
CA MET A 1 11.19 -58.39 29.68
C MET A 1 10.88 -57.06 30.37
N ARG A 2 10.26 -57.16 31.55
CA ARG A 2 10.73 -56.64 32.87
C ARG A 2 10.61 -55.10 32.99
N GLU A 3 9.62 -54.58 33.71
CA GLU A 3 9.54 -54.38 35.20
C GLU A 3 10.58 -53.31 35.64
N ASP A 4 10.30 -52.23 36.39
CA ASP A 4 9.47 -51.97 37.59
C ASP A 4 9.06 -50.47 37.66
N TYR A 5 7.83 -50.07 38.01
CA TYR A 5 7.24 -49.81 39.35
C TYR A 5 8.08 -49.02 40.37
N ALA A 6 7.60 -47.83 40.77
CA ALA A 6 7.46 -47.43 42.19
C ALA A 6 6.62 -46.15 42.34
N GLN A 7 5.59 -46.23 43.18
CA GLN A 7 4.64 -45.20 43.56
C GLN A 7 4.65 -45.10 45.10
N ASN A 8 4.30 -43.92 45.62
CA ASN A 8 3.85 -43.58 46.98
C ASN A 8 4.89 -43.32 48.08
N ASP A 9 4.77 -42.13 48.70
CA ASP A 9 4.60 -42.01 50.16
C ASP A 9 3.93 -40.67 50.56
N PRO A 10 2.80 -40.66 51.30
CA PRO A 10 2.29 -39.49 52.00
C PRO A 10 2.41 -39.67 53.53
N GLY A 11 3.37 -38.99 54.14
CA GLY A 11 3.60 -39.01 55.59
C GLY A 11 2.76 -37.99 56.36
N HIS A 12 1.71 -38.48 57.03
CA HIS A 12 1.04 -37.85 58.17
C HIS A 12 2.03 -37.62 59.34
N PHE A 13 1.93 -36.49 60.06
CA PHE A 13 2.35 -36.43 61.46
C PHE A 13 1.28 -35.77 62.34
N GLN A 14 0.95 -36.50 63.41
CA GLN A 14 -0.06 -36.21 64.39
C GLN A 14 0.42 -35.25 65.49
N SER A 15 -0.60 -34.65 66.09
CA SER A 15 -0.68 -33.91 67.34
C SER A 15 -0.18 -34.66 68.59
N SER A 16 0.04 -33.85 69.63
CA SER A 16 -0.13 -34.13 71.07
C SER A 16 1.11 -34.43 71.90
N HIS A 17 1.38 -33.53 72.84
CA HIS A 17 1.90 -33.72 74.20
C HIS A 17 1.84 -32.34 74.88
N LEU A 18 1.54 -32.13 76.15
CA LEU A 18 0.93 -32.90 77.23
C LEU A 18 0.59 -31.84 78.29
N LEU A 19 -0.63 -31.85 78.81
CA LEU A 19 -1.04 -31.11 80.00
C LEU A 19 -0.40 -31.77 81.23
N GLN A 20 0.16 -30.96 82.14
CA GLN A 20 0.40 -31.35 83.52
C GLN A 20 -0.23 -30.35 84.49
N ASN A 21 -0.94 -30.93 85.44
CA ASN A 21 -1.89 -30.38 86.39
C ASN A 21 -1.23 -29.97 87.72
N GLN A 22 -1.98 -29.13 88.46
CA GLN A 22 -2.04 -28.94 89.93
C GLN A 22 -1.37 -27.67 90.53
N PRO A 23 -1.87 -27.17 91.68
CA PRO A 23 -3.27 -27.07 92.14
C PRO A 23 -3.66 -25.68 92.66
N SER A 24 -4.97 -25.49 92.85
CA SER A 24 -5.66 -24.30 93.35
C SER A 24 -5.43 -24.00 94.84
N VAL A 25 -5.12 -22.74 95.17
CA VAL A 25 -5.26 -22.16 96.51
C VAL A 25 -6.05 -20.85 96.42
N ALA A 26 -6.91 -20.64 97.41
CA ALA A 26 -8.05 -19.76 97.43
C ALA A 26 -7.75 -18.27 97.68
N SER A 27 -8.65 -17.46 97.12
CA SER A 27 -9.22 -16.21 97.64
C SER A 27 -8.29 -15.15 98.24
N GLU A 28 -8.10 -14.07 97.51
CA GLU A 28 -8.12 -12.71 98.05
C GLU A 28 -8.72 -11.75 97.01
N HIS A 29 -9.43 -10.72 97.50
CA HIS A 29 -10.32 -9.84 96.77
C HIS A 29 -9.71 -9.20 95.50
N PRO A 30 -10.52 -8.95 94.45
CA PRO A 30 -10.03 -8.36 93.22
C PRO A 30 -9.52 -6.93 93.47
N PRO A 31 -8.33 -6.55 92.98
CA PRO A 31 -7.98 -5.15 92.89
C PRO A 31 -8.98 -4.47 91.93
N ALA A 32 -9.30 -3.22 92.26
CA ALA A 32 -10.28 -2.39 91.58
C ALA A 32 -10.18 -2.50 90.06
N TYR A 33 -11.34 -2.51 89.40
CA TYR A 33 -11.50 -2.32 87.96
C TYR A 33 -10.66 -1.11 87.53
N GLY A 34 -9.42 -1.38 87.11
CA GLY A 34 -8.64 -0.44 86.33
C GLY A 34 -9.47 -0.19 85.10
N ALA A 35 -9.90 1.06 84.94
CA ALA A 35 -10.45 1.52 83.69
C ALA A 35 -9.53 0.99 82.59
N TRP A 36 -10.09 0.21 81.67
CA TRP A 36 -9.47 -0.01 80.38
C TRP A 36 -9.31 1.40 79.80
N SER A 37 -8.12 1.97 79.97
CA SER A 37 -7.68 3.11 79.21
C SER A 37 -7.71 2.63 77.76
N ASP A 38 -8.68 3.14 77.03
CA ASP A 38 -8.88 3.02 75.60
C ASP A 38 -7.75 3.77 74.86
N ASP A 39 -6.51 3.40 75.18
CA ASP A 39 -5.27 4.05 74.73
C ASP A 39 -4.34 3.02 74.09
N GLY A 40 -4.94 2.03 73.44
CA GLY A 40 -4.38 1.45 72.24
C GLY A 40 -4.77 2.34 71.08
N THR A 41 -4.14 3.51 70.93
CA THR A 41 -4.09 4.10 69.60
C THR A 41 -3.35 3.07 68.74
N ASP A 42 -4.08 2.34 67.90
CA ASP A 42 -3.48 1.64 66.79
C ASP A 42 -2.75 2.74 65.98
N GLU A 43 -1.47 2.97 66.28
CA GLU A 43 -0.63 3.85 65.49
C GLU A 43 -0.40 3.13 64.16
N TYR A 44 -1.39 3.26 63.28
CA TYR A 44 -1.27 2.84 61.90
C TYR A 44 -0.06 3.56 61.32
N SER A 45 0.94 2.79 60.92
CA SER A 45 2.10 3.28 60.19
C SER A 45 1.64 4.15 59.02
N ARG A 46 2.43 5.17 58.65
CA ARG A 46 2.12 6.07 57.52
C ARG A 46 1.82 5.34 56.20
N TRP A 47 2.24 4.08 56.09
CA TRP A 47 2.04 3.21 54.93
C TRP A 47 0.87 2.24 55.06
N ASP A 48 0.19 2.20 56.20
CA ASP A 48 -1.01 1.37 56.38
C ASP A 48 -2.26 2.13 55.91
N PRO A 49 -2.90 1.73 54.81
CA PRO A 49 -4.06 2.42 54.25
C PRO A 49 -5.27 2.40 55.18
N ARG A 50 -5.31 1.56 56.22
CA ARG A 50 -6.40 1.54 57.21
C ARG A 50 -6.44 2.85 58.02
N GLY A 51 -5.29 3.40 58.39
CA GLY A 51 -5.16 4.66 59.14
C GLY A 51 -5.24 5.94 58.30
N TRP A 52 -5.34 5.85 56.97
CA TRP A 52 -5.37 7.03 56.11
C TRP A 52 -6.70 7.79 56.18
N SER A 53 -6.61 9.13 56.13
CA SER A 53 -7.79 10.00 56.02
C SER A 53 -8.57 9.73 54.73
N LEU A 54 -9.89 9.97 54.75
CA LEU A 54 -10.77 9.78 53.59
C LEU A 54 -10.26 10.54 52.35
N LYS A 55 -9.71 11.75 52.54
CA LYS A 55 -9.10 12.54 51.46
C LYS A 55 -7.90 11.82 50.82
N SER A 56 -7.02 11.22 51.62
CA SER A 56 -5.84 10.49 51.11
C SER A 56 -6.25 9.22 50.36
N LYS A 57 -7.28 8.51 50.86
CA LYS A 57 -7.89 7.36 50.17
C LYS A 57 -8.51 7.78 48.83
N ILE A 58 -9.22 8.92 48.78
CA ILE A 58 -9.76 9.49 47.54
C ILE A 58 -8.65 9.88 46.56
N PHE A 59 -7.60 10.57 47.01
CA PHE A 59 -6.48 10.95 46.14
C PHE A 59 -5.74 9.73 45.57
N LEU A 60 -5.50 8.69 46.39
CA LEU A 60 -4.93 7.44 45.91
C LEU A 60 -5.86 6.78 44.88
N ALA A 61 -7.16 6.68 45.15
CA ALA A 61 -8.13 6.09 44.23
C ALA A 61 -8.18 6.86 42.90
N ILE A 62 -8.20 8.20 42.93
CA ILE A 62 -8.12 9.03 41.73
C ILE A 62 -6.80 8.77 41.00
N GLY A 63 -5.66 8.73 41.70
CA GLY A 63 -4.36 8.43 41.12
C GLY A 63 -4.32 7.06 40.42
N VAL A 64 -4.87 6.02 41.06
CA VAL A 64 -5.01 4.68 40.48
C VAL A 64 -5.90 4.70 39.24
N VAL A 65 -7.05 5.38 39.29
CA VAL A 65 -7.95 5.52 38.13
C VAL A 65 -7.24 6.23 36.98
N VAL A 66 -6.53 7.32 37.23
CA VAL A 66 -5.77 8.05 36.20
C VAL A 66 -4.70 7.15 35.57
N VAL A 67 -3.97 6.37 36.36
CA VAL A 67 -2.97 5.41 35.85
C VAL A 67 -3.64 4.34 34.99
N ILE A 68 -4.74 3.75 35.45
CA ILE A 68 -5.48 2.74 34.67
C ILE A 68 -5.97 3.33 33.34
N VAL A 69 -6.56 4.53 33.37
CA VAL A 69 -7.01 5.22 32.15
C VAL A 69 -5.84 5.47 31.21
N ALA A 70 -4.69 5.94 31.71
CA ALA A 70 -3.50 6.18 30.89
C ALA A 70 -2.99 4.88 30.24
N VAL A 71 -2.93 3.76 30.99
CA VAL A 71 -2.53 2.45 30.47
C VAL A 71 -3.50 1.96 29.40
N VAL A 72 -4.81 2.04 29.65
CA VAL A 72 -5.85 1.61 28.69
C VAL A 72 -5.81 2.47 27.43
N VAL A 73 -5.73 3.80 27.55
CA VAL A 73 -5.63 4.71 26.41
C VAL A 73 -4.36 4.42 25.61
N GLY A 74 -3.22 4.25 26.28
CA GLY A 74 -1.95 3.88 25.63
C GLY A 74 -2.05 2.56 24.87
N ALA A 75 -2.65 1.53 25.47
CA ALA A 75 -2.87 0.24 24.82
C ALA A 75 -3.81 0.35 23.61
N VAL A 76 -4.93 1.07 23.74
CA VAL A 76 -5.91 1.25 22.65
C VAL A 76 -5.29 2.04 21.48
N LEU A 77 -4.58 3.13 21.76
CA LEU A 77 -3.89 3.91 20.73
C LEU A 77 -2.78 3.08 20.07
N GLY A 78 -2.03 2.32 20.85
CA GLY A 78 -0.99 1.42 20.35
C GLY A 78 -1.55 0.32 19.44
N VAL A 79 -2.69 -0.28 19.79
CA VAL A 79 -3.39 -1.26 18.95
C VAL A 79 -3.93 -0.60 17.68
N ARG A 80 -4.58 0.57 17.79
CA ARG A 80 -5.12 1.30 16.63
C ARG A 80 -4.05 1.67 15.62
N ALA A 81 -2.91 2.17 16.10
CA ALA A 81 -1.76 2.55 15.26
C ALA A 81 -1.07 1.34 14.61
N ASN A 82 -1.19 0.15 15.19
CA ASN A 82 -0.59 -1.07 14.67
C ASN A 82 -1.55 -1.97 13.86
N ARG A 83 -2.81 -1.56 13.67
CA ARG A 83 -3.74 -2.29 12.81
C ARG A 83 -3.15 -2.44 11.42
N TYR A 84 -3.23 -3.65 10.90
CA TYR A 84 -2.79 -4.00 9.57
C TYR A 84 -3.65 -5.19 9.12
N PRO A 85 -4.21 -5.17 7.91
CA PRO A 85 -5.05 -6.25 7.42
C PRO A 85 -4.24 -7.54 7.27
N ASP A 86 -4.91 -8.67 7.45
CA ASP A 86 -4.28 -9.97 7.25
C ASP A 86 -4.21 -10.27 5.75
N TYR A 87 -2.98 -10.36 5.24
CA TYR A 87 -2.75 -10.78 3.87
C TYR A 87 -2.60 -12.31 3.78
N SER A 88 -3.62 -13.04 4.22
CA SER A 88 -3.65 -14.50 4.15
C SER A 88 -3.49 -14.98 2.69
N LYS A 89 -2.91 -16.17 2.55
CA LYS A 89 -2.67 -16.79 1.24
C LYS A 89 -3.99 -17.00 0.49
N VAL A 90 -4.02 -16.58 -0.77
CA VAL A 90 -5.11 -16.80 -1.71
C VAL A 90 -4.58 -17.64 -2.87
N ASN A 91 -5.35 -18.64 -3.29
CA ASN A 91 -5.02 -19.39 -4.51
C ASN A 91 -5.59 -18.65 -5.71
N TYR A 92 -4.77 -18.48 -6.74
CA TYR A 92 -5.10 -17.73 -7.94
C TYR A 92 -5.16 -18.65 -9.16
N SER A 93 -6.18 -18.45 -10.00
CA SER A 93 -6.33 -19.11 -11.30
C SER A 93 -6.28 -18.06 -12.41
N LEU A 94 -5.63 -18.39 -13.52
CA LEU A 94 -5.54 -17.51 -14.67
C LEU A 94 -6.94 -17.22 -15.21
N LYS A 95 -7.27 -15.94 -15.33
CA LYS A 95 -8.56 -15.46 -15.82
C LYS A 95 -8.44 -14.94 -17.25
N ASP A 96 -7.51 -14.01 -17.47
CA ASP A 96 -7.28 -13.37 -18.77
C ASP A 96 -5.79 -13.32 -19.09
N ASN A 97 -5.47 -13.45 -20.38
CA ASN A 97 -4.10 -13.41 -20.89
C ASN A 97 -4.04 -12.52 -22.14
N TYR A 98 -3.34 -11.39 -22.03
CA TYR A 98 -3.11 -10.43 -23.09
C TYR A 98 -1.70 -10.65 -23.63
N SER A 99 -1.55 -11.33 -24.76
CA SER A 99 -0.24 -11.68 -25.32
C SER A 99 -0.29 -11.94 -26.81
N GLY A 100 0.88 -12.02 -27.44
CA GLY A 100 1.01 -12.36 -28.84
C GLY A 100 0.49 -11.27 -29.78
N SER A 101 0.34 -11.61 -31.05
CA SER A 101 -0.12 -10.70 -32.11
C SER A 101 -1.51 -10.13 -31.88
N SER A 102 -2.34 -10.78 -31.04
CA SER A 102 -3.67 -10.32 -30.65
C SER A 102 -3.70 -9.45 -29.39
N PHE A 103 -2.56 -9.01 -28.86
CA PHE A 103 -2.51 -8.22 -27.61
C PHE A 103 -3.48 -7.04 -27.63
N PHE A 104 -3.45 -6.23 -28.71
CA PHE A 104 -4.27 -5.03 -28.84
C PHE A 104 -5.73 -5.29 -29.25
N ASP A 105 -6.13 -6.52 -29.58
CA ASP A 105 -7.52 -6.82 -29.91
C ASP A 105 -8.45 -6.77 -28.69
N ASN A 106 -7.87 -6.79 -27.50
CA ASN A 106 -8.59 -6.73 -26.23
C ASN A 106 -8.69 -5.31 -25.66
N PHE A 107 -8.42 -4.30 -26.48
CA PHE A 107 -8.42 -2.90 -26.07
C PHE A 107 -9.13 -1.98 -27.06
N GLU A 108 -9.84 -1.00 -26.52
CA GLU A 108 -10.39 0.14 -27.25
C GLU A 108 -9.41 1.31 -27.28
N TYR A 109 -9.40 2.07 -28.37
CA TYR A 109 -8.51 3.23 -28.56
C TYR A 109 -9.26 4.52 -28.24
N PHE A 110 -8.77 5.25 -27.23
CA PHE A 110 -9.31 6.55 -26.85
C PHE A 110 -8.83 7.63 -27.83
N THR A 111 -9.73 8.48 -28.30
CA THR A 111 -9.44 9.59 -29.25
C THR A 111 -9.89 10.96 -28.75
N GLY A 112 -10.41 11.02 -27.53
CA GLY A 112 -10.83 12.27 -26.92
C GLY A 112 -9.64 13.19 -26.60
N ALA A 113 -9.97 14.41 -26.16
CA ALA A 113 -8.99 15.30 -25.58
C ALA A 113 -8.38 14.67 -24.31
N ASP A 114 -7.09 14.89 -24.08
CA ASP A 114 -6.41 14.36 -22.90
C ASP A 114 -6.99 14.99 -21.62
N PRO A 115 -7.55 14.20 -20.69
CA PRO A 115 -8.15 14.73 -19.46
C PRO A 115 -7.14 15.48 -18.58
N THR A 116 -5.85 15.17 -18.73
CA THR A 116 -4.74 15.78 -17.99
C THR A 116 -4.09 16.98 -18.71
N ASN A 117 -4.81 17.56 -19.68
CA ASN A 117 -4.41 18.76 -20.43
C ASN A 117 -3.07 18.62 -21.18
N GLY A 118 -2.71 17.40 -21.56
CA GLY A 118 -1.52 17.07 -22.32
C GLY A 118 -1.46 17.77 -23.68
N PHE A 119 -0.23 18.03 -24.14
CA PHE A 119 0.07 18.43 -25.52
C PHE A 119 0.22 17.20 -26.42
N VAL A 120 -0.85 16.41 -26.45
CA VAL A 120 -0.94 15.11 -27.11
C VAL A 120 -2.19 15.02 -27.96
N GLN A 121 -2.13 14.27 -29.04
CA GLN A 121 -3.30 13.88 -29.83
C GLN A 121 -3.41 12.36 -29.77
N TYR A 122 -4.41 11.85 -29.04
CA TYR A 122 -4.68 10.42 -29.07
C TYR A 122 -5.41 10.06 -30.36
N ILE A 123 -4.90 9.04 -31.05
CA ILE A 123 -5.40 8.61 -32.35
C ILE A 123 -6.05 7.23 -32.27
N ASP A 124 -6.97 6.95 -33.21
CA ASP A 124 -7.64 5.65 -33.29
C ASP A 124 -6.69 4.53 -33.74
N ARG A 125 -7.20 3.29 -33.69
CA ARG A 125 -6.46 2.10 -34.08
C ARG A 125 -5.93 2.17 -35.51
N SER A 126 -6.74 2.61 -36.48
CA SER A 126 -6.35 2.62 -37.89
C SER A 126 -5.21 3.62 -38.14
N ALA A 127 -5.29 4.81 -37.55
CA ALA A 127 -4.24 5.82 -37.65
C ALA A 127 -2.97 5.37 -36.90
N SER A 128 -3.12 4.73 -35.74
CA SER A 128 -2.01 4.14 -34.98
C SER A 128 -1.26 3.09 -35.78
N GLU A 129 -1.95 2.15 -36.41
CA GLU A 129 -1.34 1.12 -37.26
C GLU A 129 -0.65 1.73 -38.48
N TRP A 130 -1.26 2.73 -39.13
CA TRP A 130 -0.66 3.43 -40.27
C TRP A 130 0.63 4.16 -39.91
N LEU A 131 0.68 4.75 -38.71
CA LEU A 131 1.87 5.41 -38.16
C LEU A 131 2.82 4.45 -37.44
N ASN A 132 2.46 3.16 -37.35
CA ASN A 132 3.17 2.15 -36.58
C ASN A 132 3.35 2.53 -35.10
N LEU A 133 2.37 3.23 -34.49
CA LEU A 133 2.42 3.61 -33.07
C LEU A 133 1.99 2.47 -32.14
N THR A 134 1.20 1.52 -32.63
CA THR A 134 0.94 0.25 -31.97
C THR A 134 1.16 -0.91 -32.91
N TYR A 135 1.79 -1.97 -32.40
CA TYR A 135 1.93 -3.24 -33.09
C TYR A 135 2.24 -4.35 -32.08
N ALA A 136 1.83 -5.58 -32.38
CA ALA A 136 2.17 -6.73 -31.56
C ALA A 136 2.70 -7.88 -32.42
N THR A 137 3.61 -8.64 -31.84
CA THR A 137 4.24 -9.82 -32.42
C THR A 137 3.97 -11.02 -31.52
N ASP A 138 4.45 -12.20 -31.90
CA ASP A 138 4.32 -13.40 -31.05
C ASP A 138 5.01 -13.26 -29.69
N THR A 139 5.96 -12.34 -29.54
CA THR A 139 6.79 -12.21 -28.33
C THR A 139 6.58 -10.91 -27.55
N SER A 140 6.14 -9.83 -28.20
CA SER A 140 5.93 -8.55 -27.51
C SER A 140 4.92 -7.64 -28.21
N ALA A 141 4.34 -6.74 -27.43
CA ALA A 141 3.45 -5.67 -27.88
C ALA A 141 4.05 -4.30 -27.58
N VAL A 142 3.98 -3.38 -28.55
CA VAL A 142 4.58 -2.04 -28.46
C VAL A 142 3.52 -0.97 -28.62
N LEU A 143 3.58 0.06 -27.78
CA LEU A 143 2.81 1.31 -27.87
C LEU A 143 3.78 2.48 -27.74
N LYS A 144 3.81 3.40 -28.72
CA LYS A 144 4.78 4.49 -28.77
C LYS A 144 4.22 5.83 -29.23
N VAL A 145 4.98 6.88 -28.96
CA VAL A 145 4.71 8.25 -29.42
C VAL A 145 5.19 8.43 -30.87
N ASP A 146 4.53 9.31 -31.64
CA ASP A 146 5.00 9.70 -32.99
C ASP A 146 6.39 10.37 -32.94
N THR A 147 7.28 9.88 -33.80
CA THR A 147 8.65 10.42 -33.97
C THR A 147 8.89 11.04 -35.34
N LYS A 148 7.84 11.19 -36.18
CA LYS A 148 7.94 11.67 -37.56
C LYS A 148 7.59 13.15 -37.70
N TYR A 149 6.47 13.58 -37.15
CA TYR A 149 5.92 14.91 -37.42
C TYR A 149 6.41 15.97 -36.43
N LYS A 150 6.60 17.21 -36.91
CA LYS A 150 7.07 18.33 -36.08
C LYS A 150 6.59 19.69 -36.57
N GLY A 151 6.82 20.73 -35.78
CA GLY A 151 6.48 22.10 -36.15
C GLY A 151 4.98 22.26 -36.39
N SER A 152 4.59 22.71 -37.59
CA SER A 152 3.17 22.92 -37.94
C SER A 152 2.34 21.63 -37.94
N GLU A 153 2.94 20.49 -38.27
CA GLU A 153 2.23 19.20 -38.31
C GLU A 153 1.89 18.67 -36.90
N ALA A 154 2.64 19.10 -35.88
CA ALA A 154 2.40 18.77 -34.47
C ALA A 154 1.90 19.98 -33.65
N ALA A 155 1.40 21.03 -34.30
CA ALA A 155 1.05 22.30 -33.65
C ALA A 155 -0.05 22.17 -32.59
N ASN A 156 -0.93 21.18 -32.74
CA ASN A 156 -2.06 20.93 -31.84
C ASN A 156 -1.79 19.75 -30.88
N GLY A 157 -0.53 19.32 -30.73
CA GLY A 157 -0.15 18.15 -29.94
C GLY A 157 0.54 17.10 -30.79
N ARG A 158 1.44 16.33 -30.17
CA ARG A 158 2.11 15.19 -30.82
C ARG A 158 1.25 13.94 -30.72
N GLN A 159 1.21 13.16 -31.78
CA GLN A 159 0.37 11.97 -31.84
C GLN A 159 0.91 10.89 -30.89
N SER A 160 -0.01 10.25 -30.18
CA SER A 160 0.26 9.16 -29.24
C SER A 160 -0.98 8.28 -29.12
N VAL A 161 -0.93 7.28 -28.24
CA VAL A 161 -2.01 6.31 -28.08
C VAL A 161 -2.38 6.17 -26.61
N ARG A 162 -3.69 6.03 -26.36
CA ARG A 162 -4.27 5.59 -25.10
C ARG A 162 -5.22 4.44 -25.40
N VAL A 163 -4.95 3.29 -24.82
CA VAL A 163 -5.80 2.10 -24.95
C VAL A 163 -6.40 1.72 -23.61
N THR A 164 -7.64 1.25 -23.62
CA THR A 164 -8.40 0.81 -22.44
C THR A 164 -8.88 -0.62 -22.67
N SER A 165 -8.69 -1.53 -21.72
CA SER A 165 -9.10 -2.93 -21.89
C SER A 165 -10.60 -3.07 -22.00
N ASN A 166 -11.06 -4.05 -22.78
CA ASN A 166 -12.48 -4.37 -22.94
C ASN A 166 -13.08 -4.98 -21.67
N ASN A 167 -12.28 -5.78 -20.95
CA ASN A 167 -12.66 -6.37 -19.68
C ASN A 167 -12.47 -5.37 -18.54
N THR A 168 -13.30 -5.53 -17.51
CA THR A 168 -13.23 -4.81 -16.24
C THR A 168 -13.05 -5.77 -15.07
N TYR A 169 -12.44 -5.28 -14.00
CA TYR A 169 -12.06 -6.07 -12.84
C TYR A 169 -12.42 -5.36 -11.53
N ALA A 170 -13.04 -6.06 -10.58
CA ALA A 170 -13.29 -5.53 -9.23
C ALA A 170 -12.22 -5.99 -8.22
N ASP A 171 -11.57 -7.11 -8.52
CA ASP A 171 -10.51 -7.74 -7.75
C ASP A 171 -9.60 -8.53 -8.69
N GLY A 172 -8.44 -8.93 -8.19
CA GLY A 172 -7.56 -9.84 -8.89
C GLY A 172 -6.09 -9.66 -8.57
N LEU A 173 -5.28 -10.51 -9.19
CA LEU A 173 -3.84 -10.40 -9.24
C LEU A 173 -3.41 -10.16 -10.68
N PHE A 174 -2.80 -9.00 -10.91
CA PHE A 174 -2.39 -8.52 -12.22
C PHE A 174 -0.88 -8.64 -12.34
N ILE A 175 -0.41 -9.31 -13.38
CA ILE A 175 1.01 -9.47 -13.70
C ILE A 175 1.25 -8.78 -15.04
N PHE A 176 2.04 -7.71 -15.02
CA PHE A 176 2.44 -6.96 -16.19
C PHE A 176 3.92 -7.24 -16.49
N ASP A 177 4.19 -8.01 -17.54
CA ASP A 177 5.55 -8.18 -18.05
C ASP A 177 5.91 -6.98 -18.93
N VAL A 178 6.80 -6.13 -18.43
CA VAL A 178 7.24 -4.88 -19.08
C VAL A 178 8.70 -5.02 -19.49
N ILE A 179 8.96 -5.03 -20.79
CA ILE A 179 10.30 -5.11 -21.37
C ILE A 179 10.95 -3.72 -21.44
N HIS A 180 10.17 -2.69 -21.80
CA HIS A 180 10.62 -1.32 -21.91
C HIS A 180 9.55 -0.34 -21.42
N THR A 181 9.97 0.68 -20.67
CA THR A 181 9.14 1.80 -20.19
C THR A 181 9.48 3.10 -20.95
N PRO A 182 8.49 3.94 -21.31
CA PRO A 182 8.74 5.20 -22.01
C PRO A 182 9.49 6.22 -21.14
N TYR A 183 10.44 6.96 -21.71
CA TYR A 183 11.02 8.11 -21.02
C TYR A 183 11.52 9.16 -22.01
N GLY A 184 11.64 10.40 -21.54
CA GLY A 184 12.14 11.53 -22.33
C GLY A 184 11.52 12.84 -21.88
N CYS A 185 12.17 13.97 -22.15
CA CYS A 185 11.62 15.27 -21.77
C CYS A 185 10.20 15.48 -22.32
N GLY A 186 9.28 15.83 -21.42
CA GLY A 186 7.87 16.03 -21.74
C GLY A 186 7.01 14.76 -21.77
N THR A 187 7.55 13.55 -21.60
CA THR A 187 6.71 12.33 -21.54
C THR A 187 5.94 12.21 -20.23
N TRP A 188 4.70 11.74 -20.29
CA TRP A 188 3.90 11.31 -19.15
C TRP A 188 3.22 9.96 -19.45
N PRO A 189 3.97 8.86 -19.32
CA PRO A 189 3.46 7.51 -19.50
C PRO A 189 2.79 6.97 -18.24
N ALA A 190 1.75 6.16 -18.45
CA ALA A 190 1.03 5.48 -17.38
C ALA A 190 0.58 4.06 -17.81
N LEU A 191 0.70 3.12 -16.87
CA LEU A 191 -0.01 1.84 -16.82
C LEU A 191 -0.82 1.82 -15.53
N TRP A 192 -2.13 1.84 -15.67
CA TRP A 192 -3.05 2.17 -14.57
C TRP A 192 -4.41 1.54 -14.77
N LEU A 193 -5.23 1.56 -13.73
CA LEU A 193 -6.58 1.02 -13.74
C LEU A 193 -7.58 2.07 -13.27
N THR A 194 -8.73 2.15 -13.94
CA THR A 194 -9.89 2.94 -13.45
C THR A 194 -11.18 2.46 -14.12
N ASP A 195 -12.34 2.94 -13.67
CA ASP A 195 -13.58 2.92 -14.45
C ASP A 195 -13.75 4.28 -15.16
N PRO A 196 -13.47 4.37 -16.47
CA PRO A 196 -13.51 5.65 -17.19
C PRO A 196 -14.86 6.35 -17.14
N SER A 197 -15.96 5.61 -16.94
CA SER A 197 -17.32 6.17 -16.93
C SER A 197 -17.74 6.70 -15.58
N ASN A 198 -17.04 6.34 -14.51
CA ASN A 198 -17.42 6.62 -13.13
C ASN A 198 -16.27 7.20 -12.29
N TRP A 199 -15.21 7.71 -12.94
CA TRP A 199 -14.14 8.39 -12.24
C TRP A 199 -14.67 9.67 -11.55
N PRO A 200 -14.28 9.97 -10.29
CA PRO A 200 -13.36 9.22 -9.43
C PRO A 200 -14.08 8.29 -8.42
N GLU A 201 -15.40 8.12 -8.54
CA GLU A 201 -16.20 7.37 -7.56
C GLU A 201 -15.90 5.88 -7.54
N HIS A 202 -15.40 5.35 -8.66
CA HIS A 202 -14.92 3.97 -8.78
C HIS A 202 -13.39 3.88 -8.73
N GLY A 203 -12.71 4.96 -8.34
CA GLY A 203 -11.29 4.95 -8.04
C GLY A 203 -10.38 4.80 -9.26
N GLU A 204 -9.11 5.09 -9.03
CA GLU A 204 -8.00 4.96 -9.96
C GLU A 204 -6.77 4.42 -9.24
N ILE A 205 -6.10 3.48 -9.88
CA ILE A 205 -4.90 2.78 -9.39
C ILE A 205 -3.80 2.96 -10.43
N ASP A 206 -2.89 3.90 -10.17
CA ASP A 206 -1.68 4.05 -10.94
C ASP A 206 -0.68 3.00 -10.49
N ILE A 207 -0.39 2.01 -11.35
CA ILE A 207 0.57 0.96 -11.04
C ILE A 207 1.97 1.44 -11.39
N VAL A 208 2.10 1.99 -12.60
CA VAL A 208 3.34 2.54 -13.13
C VAL A 208 3.06 3.89 -13.75
N GLU A 209 3.46 4.96 -13.07
CA GLU A 209 3.36 6.31 -13.59
C GLU A 209 4.71 7.02 -13.46
N ALA A 210 5.08 7.85 -14.44
CA ALA A 210 6.31 8.61 -14.38
C ALA A 210 6.21 9.86 -15.26
N THR A 211 7.20 10.76 -15.13
CA THR A 211 7.29 11.92 -16.01
C THR A 211 8.72 12.16 -16.50
N ASN A 212 8.80 12.83 -17.64
CA ASN A 212 10.02 13.37 -18.20
C ASN A 212 11.12 12.30 -18.35
N ALA A 213 12.33 12.57 -17.83
CA ALA A 213 13.49 11.69 -17.99
C ALA A 213 13.31 10.30 -17.33
N GLY A 214 12.31 10.11 -16.46
CA GLY A 214 12.06 8.84 -15.78
C GLY A 214 13.13 8.46 -14.73
N THR A 215 14.15 9.28 -14.54
CA THR A 215 15.30 9.04 -13.63
C THR A 215 14.97 9.25 -12.15
N PHE A 216 13.70 9.24 -11.77
CA PHE A 216 13.27 9.37 -10.38
C PHE A 216 12.45 8.17 -9.93
N GLY A 217 12.39 7.12 -10.77
CA GLY A 217 11.55 5.97 -10.55
C GLY A 217 10.10 6.20 -10.95
N THR A 218 9.31 5.14 -10.75
CA THR A 218 7.87 5.19 -10.94
C THR A 218 7.19 5.73 -9.69
N GLN A 219 5.95 6.15 -9.84
CA GLN A 219 5.03 6.38 -8.75
C GLN A 219 3.84 5.42 -8.91
N SER A 220 3.47 4.74 -7.81
CA SER A 220 2.17 4.10 -7.70
C SER A 220 1.27 4.97 -6.82
N THR A 221 0.07 5.27 -7.28
CA THR A 221 -0.82 6.24 -6.63
C THR A 221 -2.24 5.72 -6.65
N LEU A 222 -3.01 6.02 -5.61
CA LEU A 222 -4.45 5.85 -5.66
C LEU A 222 -5.14 7.21 -5.67
N HIS A 223 -6.18 7.31 -6.49
CA HIS A 223 -7.13 8.41 -6.48
C HIS A 223 -8.52 7.87 -6.19
N THR A 224 -9.20 8.44 -5.21
CA THR A 224 -10.53 7.98 -4.76
C THR A 224 -11.45 9.16 -4.52
N SER A 225 -12.73 8.87 -4.30
CA SER A 225 -13.62 9.75 -3.53
C SER A 225 -13.21 9.83 -2.05
N LYS A 226 -13.92 10.65 -1.25
CA LYS A 226 -13.57 10.87 0.17
C LYS A 226 -13.68 9.60 1.00
N GLY A 227 -12.84 9.48 2.03
CA GLY A 227 -12.93 8.39 3.02
C GLY A 227 -11.86 7.30 2.87
N CYS A 228 -10.80 7.56 2.10
CA CYS A 228 -9.66 6.66 1.95
C CYS A 228 -8.36 7.39 2.34
N SER A 229 -7.71 6.90 3.39
CA SER A 229 -6.47 7.47 3.94
C SER A 229 -5.42 6.38 4.13
N MET A 230 -4.17 6.74 3.84
CA MET A 230 -2.98 5.92 4.02
C MET A 230 -2.12 6.39 5.20
N SER A 231 -2.67 7.23 6.09
CA SER A 231 -2.04 7.61 7.36
C SER A 231 -2.17 6.49 8.40
N VAL A 232 -1.71 5.30 8.00
CA VAL A 232 -1.84 4.04 8.72
C VAL A 232 -0.53 3.27 8.64
N LYS A 233 -0.45 2.14 9.34
CA LYS A 233 0.70 1.25 9.22
C LYS A 233 0.73 0.65 7.82
N ARG A 234 1.87 0.77 7.14
CA ARG A 234 2.14 0.25 5.80
C ARG A 234 3.43 -0.57 5.82
N LYS A 235 3.50 -1.62 5.01
CA LYS A 235 4.68 -2.49 4.86
C LYS A 235 5.19 -2.41 3.43
N GLU A 236 5.92 -1.33 3.14
CA GLU A 236 6.37 -1.01 1.79
C GLU A 236 7.83 -0.55 1.76
N SER A 237 8.50 -0.79 0.63
CA SER A 237 9.90 -0.37 0.42
C SER A 237 10.03 0.97 -0.28
N GLY A 238 8.95 1.46 -0.91
CA GLY A 238 8.90 2.77 -1.55
C GLY A 238 8.82 3.93 -0.55
N SER A 239 8.98 5.14 -1.06
CA SER A 239 8.90 6.37 -0.26
C SER A 239 7.52 7.01 -0.38
N VAL A 240 6.82 7.18 0.73
CA VAL A 240 5.50 7.84 0.77
C VAL A 240 5.62 9.29 0.27
N ALA A 241 4.79 9.65 -0.70
CA ALA A 241 4.71 10.99 -1.27
C ALA A 241 3.52 11.79 -0.71
N ASN A 242 2.36 11.14 -0.57
CA ASN A 242 1.16 11.69 0.06
C ASN A 242 0.33 10.54 0.63
N GLU A 243 -0.49 10.85 1.64
CA GLU A 243 -1.27 9.85 2.39
C GLU A 243 -2.78 9.96 2.16
N ASP A 244 -3.28 11.11 1.68
CA ASP A 244 -4.72 11.29 1.40
C ASP A 244 -5.04 10.90 -0.05
N CYS A 245 -5.89 9.88 -0.22
CA CYS A 245 -6.23 9.34 -1.54
C CYS A 245 -7.34 10.13 -2.23
N TYR A 246 -8.03 11.03 -1.52
CA TYR A 246 -9.10 11.82 -2.13
C TYR A 246 -8.56 12.66 -3.28
N TYR A 247 -9.12 12.48 -4.47
CA TYR A 247 -8.60 13.08 -5.69
C TYR A 247 -8.62 14.62 -5.66
N GLU A 248 -9.46 15.31 -4.89
CA GLU A 248 -9.39 16.78 -4.79
C GLU A 248 -8.54 17.25 -3.61
N ALA A 249 -8.05 16.32 -2.78
CA ALA A 249 -7.09 16.66 -1.74
C ALA A 249 -5.76 17.09 -2.38
N ASN A 250 -5.10 18.06 -1.73
CA ASN A 250 -3.72 18.44 -2.01
C ASN A 250 -3.38 18.67 -3.50
N GLY A 251 -4.34 19.18 -4.28
CA GLY A 251 -4.16 19.50 -5.70
C GLY A 251 -4.06 18.29 -6.62
N TYR A 252 -4.94 17.30 -6.46
CA TYR A 252 -5.05 16.14 -7.35
C TYR A 252 -3.87 15.17 -7.31
N THR A 253 -3.23 15.06 -6.15
CA THR A 253 -2.03 14.23 -6.01
C THR A 253 -2.30 12.78 -5.65
N GLY A 254 -3.48 12.46 -5.10
CA GLY A 254 -3.79 11.12 -4.59
C GLY A 254 -2.82 10.67 -3.50
N CYS A 255 -2.94 9.43 -3.02
CA CYS A 255 -2.00 8.87 -2.05
C CYS A 255 -0.92 8.07 -2.78
N GLY A 256 0.26 8.67 -2.91
CA GLY A 256 1.33 8.16 -3.78
C GLY A 256 2.50 7.54 -3.02
N VAL A 257 3.15 6.56 -3.65
CA VAL A 257 4.41 5.94 -3.22
C VAL A 257 5.40 6.02 -4.38
N LYS A 258 6.59 6.55 -4.10
CA LYS A 258 7.65 6.73 -5.08
C LYS A 258 8.66 5.60 -5.02
N GLY A 259 9.01 5.10 -6.19
CA GLY A 259 10.09 4.18 -6.42
C GLY A 259 11.44 4.86 -6.41
N THR A 260 12.42 4.10 -6.88
CA THR A 260 13.80 4.56 -7.10
C THR A 260 14.12 4.53 -8.58
N GLU A 261 15.26 5.06 -9.00
CA GLU A 261 15.73 4.99 -10.39
C GLU A 261 15.58 3.56 -10.99
N SER A 262 15.88 2.53 -10.22
CA SER A 262 15.80 1.12 -10.65
C SER A 262 14.38 0.61 -10.96
N THR A 263 13.36 1.36 -10.56
CA THR A 263 11.94 1.02 -10.70
C THR A 263 11.31 1.60 -11.94
N TYR A 264 12.02 2.34 -12.79
CA TYR A 264 11.47 2.91 -14.03
C TYR A 264 12.55 3.37 -15.02
N GLY A 265 12.16 3.62 -16.27
CA GLY A 265 12.93 4.43 -17.21
C GLY A 265 14.27 3.81 -17.59
N PRO A 266 15.31 4.63 -17.84
CA PRO A 266 16.59 4.14 -18.36
C PRO A 266 17.22 3.02 -17.53
N GLU A 267 17.19 3.12 -16.19
CA GLU A 267 17.81 2.11 -15.34
C GLU A 267 17.04 0.78 -15.40
N PHE A 268 15.71 0.82 -15.29
CA PHE A 268 14.87 -0.38 -15.43
C PHE A 268 15.03 -1.02 -16.81
N ASN A 269 14.98 -0.21 -17.87
CA ASN A 269 15.11 -0.68 -19.24
C ASN A 269 16.50 -1.30 -19.51
N SER A 270 17.56 -0.74 -18.94
CA SER A 270 18.93 -1.29 -19.07
C SER A 270 19.09 -2.69 -18.47
N LYS A 271 18.18 -3.10 -17.58
CA LYS A 271 18.12 -4.43 -16.96
C LYS A 271 17.18 -5.38 -17.70
N GLY A 272 16.71 -5.01 -18.89
CA GLY A 272 15.74 -5.80 -19.69
C GLY A 272 14.31 -5.67 -19.17
N GLY A 273 14.00 -4.55 -18.51
CA GLY A 273 12.73 -4.33 -17.85
C GLY A 273 12.51 -5.31 -16.70
N GLY A 274 11.31 -5.88 -16.61
CA GLY A 274 10.91 -6.76 -15.53
C GLY A 274 9.39 -6.91 -15.40
N VAL A 275 8.92 -7.11 -14.18
CA VAL A 275 7.49 -7.32 -13.89
C VAL A 275 7.02 -6.30 -12.87
N TYR A 276 5.86 -5.71 -13.14
CA TYR A 276 5.03 -5.09 -12.11
C TYR A 276 3.89 -6.05 -11.80
N ALA A 277 3.70 -6.36 -10.53
CA ALA A 277 2.54 -7.12 -10.07
C ALA A 277 1.69 -6.25 -9.17
N MET A 278 0.37 -6.32 -9.32
CA MET A 278 -0.57 -5.60 -8.47
C MET A 278 -1.64 -6.57 -7.98
N GLU A 279 -1.86 -6.63 -6.67
CA GLU A 279 -2.94 -7.39 -6.05
C GLU A 279 -4.00 -6.41 -5.55
N LEU A 280 -5.23 -6.55 -6.05
CA LEU A 280 -6.42 -5.80 -5.63
C LEU A 280 -7.38 -6.78 -4.94
N ARG A 281 -7.63 -6.57 -3.65
CA ARG A 281 -8.59 -7.35 -2.84
C ARG A 281 -9.06 -6.55 -1.63
N ASP A 282 -10.05 -7.07 -0.90
CA ASP A 282 -10.63 -6.40 0.29
C ASP A 282 -9.60 -6.00 1.37
N ALA A 283 -8.50 -6.75 1.49
CA ALA A 283 -7.42 -6.45 2.43
C ALA A 283 -6.63 -5.18 2.06
N GLY A 284 -6.65 -4.73 0.80
CA GLY A 284 -5.84 -3.62 0.32
C GLY A 284 -5.36 -3.82 -1.11
N ILE A 285 -4.62 -2.82 -1.59
CA ILE A 285 -3.93 -2.85 -2.87
C ILE A 285 -2.43 -2.90 -2.62
N ARG A 286 -1.73 -3.87 -3.21
CA ARG A 286 -0.27 -4.00 -3.10
C ARG A 286 0.36 -4.05 -4.48
N VAL A 287 1.45 -3.31 -4.65
CA VAL A 287 2.21 -3.28 -5.91
C VAL A 287 3.65 -3.73 -5.64
N TRP A 288 4.11 -4.71 -6.42
CA TRP A 288 5.50 -5.15 -6.45
C TRP A 288 6.13 -4.80 -7.78
N GLN A 289 7.43 -4.59 -7.75
CA GLN A 289 8.25 -4.35 -8.92
C GLN A 289 9.52 -5.19 -8.80
N TRP A 290 9.83 -5.94 -9.86
CA TRP A 290 11.10 -6.65 -9.98
C TRP A 290 11.72 -6.34 -11.32
N VAL A 291 13.02 -6.11 -11.32
CA VAL A 291 13.82 -6.19 -12.55
C VAL A 291 13.85 -7.63 -13.07
N ARG A 292 14.08 -7.81 -14.37
CA ARG A 292 14.00 -9.10 -15.08
C ARG A 292 14.68 -10.26 -14.36
N SER A 293 15.88 -10.04 -13.82
CA SER A 293 16.69 -11.07 -13.14
C SER A 293 16.21 -11.45 -11.74
N LYS A 294 15.19 -10.76 -11.21
CA LYS A 294 14.65 -10.92 -9.86
C LYS A 294 13.18 -11.33 -9.84
N ILE A 295 12.58 -11.61 -11.00
CA ILE A 295 11.19 -12.06 -11.09
C ILE A 295 11.04 -13.39 -10.32
N PRO A 296 10.09 -13.49 -9.37
CA PRO A 296 9.75 -14.73 -8.68
C PRO A 296 9.43 -15.89 -9.64
N ALA A 297 9.88 -17.10 -9.30
CA ALA A 297 9.75 -18.27 -10.19
C ALA A 297 8.30 -18.75 -10.35
N ASP A 298 7.46 -18.51 -9.35
CA ASP A 298 6.04 -18.83 -9.37
C ASP A 298 5.25 -17.96 -10.37
N ILE A 299 5.69 -16.71 -10.60
CA ILE A 299 5.16 -15.86 -11.67
C ILE A 299 5.49 -16.46 -13.05
N THR A 300 6.76 -16.85 -13.26
CA THR A 300 7.20 -17.39 -14.56
C THR A 300 6.63 -18.79 -14.84
N SER A 301 6.36 -19.60 -13.80
CA SER A 301 5.68 -20.89 -13.93
C SER A 301 4.16 -20.78 -14.04
N GLY A 302 3.57 -19.58 -13.91
CA GLY A 302 2.13 -19.36 -14.04
C GLY A 302 1.31 -19.83 -12.82
N SER A 303 1.91 -19.85 -11.64
CA SER A 303 1.23 -20.21 -10.38
C SER A 303 1.58 -19.20 -9.27
N PRO A 304 1.30 -17.90 -9.48
CA PRO A 304 1.76 -16.84 -8.59
C PRO A 304 1.16 -16.95 -7.18
N ASP A 305 1.99 -16.72 -6.17
CA ASP A 305 1.66 -16.72 -4.74
C ASP A 305 2.23 -15.46 -4.05
N PRO A 306 1.43 -14.37 -3.99
CA PRO A 306 1.83 -13.12 -3.34
C PRO A 306 2.24 -13.25 -1.86
N SER A 307 1.85 -14.32 -1.16
CA SER A 307 2.25 -14.53 0.24
C SER A 307 3.74 -14.82 0.41
N THR A 308 4.43 -15.18 -0.68
CA THR A 308 5.85 -15.55 -0.69
C THR A 308 6.78 -14.44 -1.20
N TRP A 309 6.22 -13.36 -1.75
CA TRP A 309 6.97 -12.31 -2.46
C TRP A 309 7.67 -11.31 -1.55
N GLY A 310 7.38 -11.34 -0.25
CA GLY A 310 7.93 -10.42 0.72
C GLY A 310 7.31 -9.03 0.62
N GLN A 311 8.09 -8.01 0.96
CA GLN A 311 7.63 -6.63 1.07
C GLN A 311 7.26 -6.06 -0.30
N ALA A 312 6.09 -5.41 -0.39
CA ALA A 312 5.65 -4.72 -1.58
C ALA A 312 6.44 -3.42 -1.80
N PHE A 313 6.52 -2.96 -3.05
CA PHE A 313 7.04 -1.63 -3.35
C PHE A 313 6.09 -0.55 -2.81
N ALA A 314 4.78 -0.71 -3.03
CA ALA A 314 3.73 0.14 -2.49
C ALA A 314 2.65 -0.71 -1.81
N ASP A 315 2.18 -0.28 -0.65
CA ASP A 315 1.19 -0.98 0.18
C ASP A 315 0.09 -0.02 0.62
N PHE A 316 -1.13 -0.23 0.11
CA PHE A 316 -2.32 0.56 0.38
C PHE A 316 -3.37 -0.29 1.13
N PRO A 317 -3.20 -0.49 2.45
CA PRO A 317 -4.03 -1.39 3.23
C PRO A 317 -5.42 -0.82 3.51
N SER A 318 -6.42 -1.69 3.68
CA SER A 318 -7.80 -1.30 3.97
C SER A 318 -8.07 -0.79 5.41
N THR A 319 -7.02 -0.38 6.12
CA THR A 319 -7.11 0.00 7.55
C THR A 319 -7.95 1.26 7.79
N ASP A 320 -7.87 2.21 6.87
CA ASP A 320 -8.65 3.46 6.88
C ASP A 320 -9.11 3.83 5.45
N CYS A 321 -9.41 2.78 4.68
CA CYS A 321 -9.88 2.87 3.30
C CYS A 321 -10.66 1.61 2.95
N ASP A 322 -11.97 1.73 2.69
CA ASP A 322 -12.78 0.60 2.23
C ASP A 322 -12.56 0.39 0.72
N ILE A 323 -11.67 -0.55 0.40
CA ILE A 323 -11.23 -0.83 -0.98
C ILE A 323 -12.40 -1.22 -1.87
N GLY A 324 -13.28 -2.14 -1.42
CA GLY A 324 -14.41 -2.61 -2.23
C GLY A 324 -15.46 -1.52 -2.47
N SER A 325 -15.52 -0.50 -1.60
CA SER A 325 -16.38 0.67 -1.82
C SER A 325 -15.83 1.64 -2.87
N HIS A 326 -14.50 1.80 -2.92
CA HIS A 326 -13.80 2.81 -3.72
C HIS A 326 -13.34 2.32 -5.09
N PHE A 327 -13.03 1.03 -5.26
CA PHE A 327 -12.46 0.49 -6.50
C PHE A 327 -13.38 -0.55 -7.12
N LYS A 328 -13.96 -0.23 -8.28
CA LYS A 328 -14.95 -1.08 -8.97
C LYS A 328 -14.74 -1.03 -10.47
N ASN A 329 -15.06 -2.12 -11.18
CA ASN A 329 -15.09 -2.17 -12.64
C ASN A 329 -13.85 -1.57 -13.33
N GLN A 330 -12.67 -1.85 -12.79
CA GLN A 330 -11.42 -1.29 -13.23
C GLN A 330 -11.03 -1.87 -14.60
N SER A 331 -10.86 -1.00 -15.59
CA SER A 331 -10.26 -1.32 -16.88
C SER A 331 -8.77 -1.02 -16.83
N ILE A 332 -7.94 -1.86 -17.45
CA ILE A 332 -6.50 -1.60 -17.63
C ILE A 332 -6.34 -0.53 -18.71
N ILE A 333 -5.56 0.51 -18.42
CA ILE A 333 -5.26 1.60 -19.34
C ILE A 333 -3.74 1.70 -19.53
N ILE A 334 -3.32 1.83 -20.78
CA ILE A 334 -1.95 2.14 -21.16
C ILE A 334 -1.98 3.41 -21.99
N ASN A 335 -1.18 4.41 -21.62
CA ASN A 335 -1.00 5.59 -22.46
C ASN A 335 0.39 6.20 -22.34
N ILE A 336 0.66 7.12 -23.26
CA ILE A 336 1.75 8.09 -23.14
C ILE A 336 1.16 9.48 -23.44
N SER A 337 0.82 10.24 -22.40
CA SER A 337 0.54 11.67 -22.55
C SER A 337 1.85 12.45 -22.67
N LEU A 338 1.76 13.74 -22.99
CA LEU A 338 2.90 14.63 -23.18
C LEU A 338 2.62 15.98 -22.52
N CYS A 339 3.56 16.52 -21.75
CA CYS A 339 3.37 17.74 -20.95
C CYS A 339 2.22 17.62 -19.94
N GLY A 340 1.13 18.36 -20.13
CA GLY A 340 -0.01 18.35 -19.24
C GLY A 340 0.27 18.91 -17.85
N ASP A 341 -0.69 18.68 -16.98
CA ASP A 341 -0.74 19.21 -15.62
C ASP A 341 0.42 18.71 -14.75
N TRP A 342 0.92 17.50 -15.02
CA TRP A 342 2.05 16.93 -14.30
C TRP A 342 3.39 17.11 -15.02
N ALA A 343 3.64 16.40 -16.13
CA ALA A 343 4.97 16.39 -16.76
C ALA A 343 5.39 17.76 -17.30
N GLY A 344 4.42 18.60 -17.69
CA GLY A 344 4.64 19.95 -18.21
C GLY A 344 4.83 21.02 -17.12
N ALA A 345 4.47 20.73 -15.87
CA ALA A 345 4.61 21.70 -14.79
C ALA A 345 6.09 22.01 -14.51
N ASN A 346 6.39 23.29 -14.29
CA ASN A 346 7.76 23.80 -14.14
C ASN A 346 8.60 23.05 -13.08
N LYS A 347 7.96 22.59 -12.01
CA LYS A 347 8.58 21.76 -10.96
C LYS A 347 9.20 20.48 -11.55
N TYR A 348 8.47 19.76 -12.38
CA TYR A 348 8.87 18.46 -12.91
C TYR A 348 9.70 18.60 -14.20
N TYR A 349 9.23 19.45 -15.11
CA TYR A 349 9.88 19.65 -16.42
C TYR A 349 11.23 20.36 -16.32
N LYS A 350 11.27 21.54 -15.66
CA LYS A 350 12.47 22.37 -15.58
C LYS A 350 13.34 22.05 -14.38
N LYS A 351 12.77 22.08 -13.18
CA LYS A 351 13.57 22.00 -11.95
C LYS A 351 14.09 20.59 -11.70
N GLN A 352 13.23 19.59 -11.85
CA GLN A 352 13.59 18.20 -11.59
C GLN A 352 14.31 17.56 -12.78
N SER A 353 13.80 17.71 -14.00
CA SER A 353 14.34 17.00 -15.18
C SER A 353 15.26 17.84 -16.08
N SER A 354 15.44 19.13 -15.78
CA SER A 354 16.30 20.03 -16.56
C SER A 354 16.00 20.07 -18.07
N CYS A 355 14.74 19.89 -18.45
CA CYS A 355 14.34 19.82 -19.84
C CYS A 355 14.44 21.19 -20.55
N PRO A 356 14.80 21.23 -21.85
CA PRO A 356 14.98 22.48 -22.59
C PRO A 356 13.65 23.12 -23.02
N SER A 357 13.69 24.40 -23.41
CA SER A 357 12.54 25.20 -23.92
C SER A 357 11.25 25.12 -23.07
N SER A 358 10.09 25.58 -23.54
CA SER A 358 8.82 25.19 -22.90
C SER A 358 8.48 23.74 -23.28
N CYS A 359 7.71 23.04 -22.45
CA CYS A 359 7.36 21.64 -22.74
C CYS A 359 6.65 21.49 -24.08
N LYS A 360 5.62 22.32 -24.35
CA LYS A 360 4.89 22.28 -25.64
C LYS A 360 5.79 22.56 -26.84
N ALA A 361 6.72 23.52 -26.74
CA ALA A 361 7.67 23.78 -27.82
C ALA A 361 8.63 22.61 -28.04
N PHE A 362 9.14 22.01 -26.97
CA PHE A 362 10.01 20.84 -27.07
C PHE A 362 9.30 19.68 -27.76
N VAL A 363 8.10 19.32 -27.27
CA VAL A 363 7.27 18.24 -27.82
C VAL A 363 6.91 18.51 -29.28
N ARG A 364 6.53 19.73 -29.65
CA ARG A 364 6.18 20.10 -31.02
C ARG A 364 7.37 19.98 -31.98
N ASP A 365 8.55 20.44 -31.58
CA ASP A 365 9.64 20.69 -32.52
C ASP A 365 10.68 19.56 -32.61
N ASN A 366 10.72 18.63 -31.64
CA ASN A 366 11.79 17.62 -31.50
C ASN A 366 11.27 16.18 -31.62
N ALA A 367 10.79 15.79 -32.81
CA ALA A 367 10.15 14.49 -33.02
C ALA A 367 11.03 13.27 -32.66
N THR A 368 12.30 13.28 -33.05
CA THR A 368 13.23 12.15 -32.79
C THR A 368 13.64 12.05 -31.31
N SER A 369 13.38 13.06 -30.49
CA SER A 369 13.63 12.98 -29.04
C SER A 369 12.67 12.00 -28.32
N PHE A 370 11.66 11.48 -29.03
CA PHE A 370 10.68 10.52 -28.53
C PHE A 370 10.98 9.07 -28.95
N ASP A 371 12.17 8.77 -29.50
CA ASP A 371 12.57 7.40 -29.86
C ASP A 371 12.60 6.45 -28.66
N THR A 372 12.77 6.97 -27.45
CA THR A 372 12.70 6.22 -26.18
C THR A 372 11.33 6.28 -25.52
N ALA A 373 10.36 6.96 -26.12
CA ALA A 373 9.01 7.12 -25.59
C ALA A 373 8.09 6.00 -26.10
N TYR A 374 8.40 4.77 -25.70
CA TYR A 374 7.59 3.60 -26.01
C TYR A 374 7.52 2.61 -24.85
N TRP A 375 6.34 2.00 -24.72
CA TRP A 375 6.12 0.80 -23.95
C TRP A 375 6.46 -0.40 -24.83
N GLU A 376 7.11 -1.40 -24.25
CA GLU A 376 7.17 -2.75 -24.79
C GLU A 376 6.78 -3.73 -23.70
N PHE A 377 5.82 -4.61 -23.98
CA PHE A 377 5.28 -5.58 -23.04
C PHE A 377 5.50 -7.00 -23.56
N GLY A 378 5.91 -7.91 -22.68
CA GLY A 378 5.90 -9.35 -22.98
C GLY A 378 4.49 -9.94 -22.93
N GLY A 379 3.59 -9.32 -22.17
CA GLY A 379 2.19 -9.69 -22.05
C GLY A 379 1.66 -9.45 -20.64
N PHE A 380 0.33 -9.44 -20.51
CA PHE A 380 -0.35 -9.28 -19.22
C PHE A 380 -1.10 -10.55 -18.87
N LYS A 381 -1.07 -10.91 -17.59
CA LYS A 381 -1.88 -12.00 -17.05
C LYS A 381 -2.68 -11.49 -15.86
N VAL A 382 -3.98 -11.71 -15.89
CA VAL A 382 -4.87 -11.41 -14.78
C VAL A 382 -5.34 -12.72 -14.19
N TYR A 383 -5.23 -12.86 -12.87
CA TYR A 383 -5.67 -14.01 -12.12
C TYR A 383 -6.79 -13.61 -11.14
N GLN A 384 -7.70 -14.54 -10.87
CA GLN A 384 -8.76 -14.37 -9.87
C GLN A 384 -8.63 -15.41 -8.76
N ALA A 385 -9.13 -15.07 -7.58
CA ALA A 385 -9.22 -16.01 -6.47
C ALA A 385 -10.03 -17.25 -6.91
N SER A 386 -9.51 -18.44 -6.56
CA SER A 386 -10.07 -19.74 -6.98
C SER A 386 -10.94 -20.40 -5.92
#